data_AF-A0A2V9R6E2-F1
#
_entry.id   AF-A0A2V9R6E2-F1
#
_cell.length_a   1.000
_cell.length_b   1.000
_cell.length_c   1.000
_cell.angle_alpha   90.00
_cell.angle_beta   90.00
_cell.angle_gamma   90.00
#
_symmetry.space_group_name_H-M   'P 1'
#
loop_
_entity.id
_entity.type
_entity.pdbx_description
1 polymer ?
#
loop_
_entity_poly.entity_id
_entity_poly.type
_entity_poly.pdbx_seq_one_letter_code
_entity_poly.pdbx_strand_id
1 'polypeptide(L)' 'MPFKKDSFFQQVYRVVRQIPPGKVLTYGQIATLVGAPYLARQVGWAMHGCPPWLPWQRVVGAG' A
#
# COMPACT_ATOMS: atom_id res chain seq x y z
N MET A 1 -14.47 23.16 -5.87
CA MET A 1 -13.30 22.63 -5.13
C MET A 1 -12.65 21.53 -5.95
N PRO A 2 -11.35 21.57 -6.28
CA PRO A 2 -10.70 20.41 -6.89
C PRO A 2 -10.49 19.34 -5.81
N PHE A 3 -11.03 18.14 -6.02
CA PHE A 3 -10.68 16.97 -5.21
C PHE A 3 -9.19 16.71 -5.39
N LYS A 4 -8.40 16.95 -4.34
CA LYS A 4 -6.96 16.71 -4.35
C LYS A 4 -6.76 15.21 -4.61
N LYS A 5 -6.17 14.84 -5.75
CA LYS A 5 -5.80 13.43 -5.98
C LYS A 5 -4.85 13.02 -4.86
N ASP A 6 -5.26 12.03 -4.07
CA ASP A 6 -4.40 11.40 -3.06
C ASP A 6 -3.09 10.99 -3.75
N SER A 7 -1.95 11.26 -3.12
CA SER A 7 -0.65 10.82 -3.66
C SER A 7 -0.61 9.30 -3.76
N PHE A 8 0.25 8.75 -4.63
CA PHE A 8 0.41 7.30 -4.75
C PHE A 8 0.61 6.61 -3.39
N PHE A 9 1.41 7.22 -2.50
CA PHE A 9 1.62 6.72 -1.14
C PHE A 9 0.37 6.77 -0.28
N GLN A 10 -0.45 7.82 -0.38
CA GLN A 10 -1.73 7.88 0.33
C GLN A 10 -2.70 6.79 -0.16
N GLN A 11 -2.73 6.52 -1.46
CA GLN A 11 -3.54 5.43 -2.02
C GLN A 11 -3.07 4.07 -1.49
N VAL A 12 -1.75 3.83 -1.46
CA VAL A 12 -1.16 2.64 -0.85
C VAL A 12 -1.57 2.50 0.61
N TYR A 13 -1.45 3.57 1.42
CA TYR A 13 -1.83 3.52 2.83
C TYR A 13 -3.32 3.26 3.03
N ARG A 14 -4.20 3.79 2.17
CA ARG A 14 -5.64 3.49 2.22
C ARG A 14 -5.90 1.99 2.01
N VAL A 15 -5.25 1.38 1.03
CA VAL A 15 -5.36 -0.07 0.79
C VAL A 15 -4.84 -0.86 2.00
N VAL A 16 -3.65 -0.51 2.51
CA VAL A 16 -3.03 -1.23 3.65
C VAL A 16 -3.89 -1.15 4.91
N ARG A 17 -4.53 -0.01 5.19
CA ARG A 17 -5.46 0.13 6.34
C ARG A 17 -6.69 -0.77 6.23
N GLN A 18 -7.11 -1.12 5.02
CA GLN A 18 -8.29 -1.95 4.78
C GLN A 18 -8.00 -3.45 4.89
N ILE A 19 -6.72 -3.86 4.99
CA ILE A 19 -6.36 -5.27 5.14
C ILE A 19 -6.91 -5.77 6.49
N PRO A 20 -7.84 -6.74 6.51
CA PRO A 20 -8.40 -7.23 7.77
C PRO A 20 -7.35 -8.04 8.57
N PRO A 21 -7.53 -8.16 9.89
CA PRO A 21 -6.67 -9.02 10.70
C PRO A 21 -6.71 -10.48 10.19
N GLY A 22 -5.55 -11.16 10.24
CA GLY A 22 -5.41 -12.53 9.74
C GLY A 22 -5.25 -12.65 8.22
N LYS A 23 -5.31 -11.54 7.47
CA LYS A 23 -4.98 -11.52 6.04
C LYS A 23 -3.73 -10.68 5.79
N VAL A 24 -3.04 -11.00 4.71
CA VAL A 24 -1.86 -10.29 4.22
C VAL A 24 -2.03 -10.02 2.72
N LEU A 25 -1.36 -8.98 2.23
CA LEU A 25 -1.25 -8.69 0.80
C LEU A 25 0.21 -8.52 0.42
N THR A 26 0.55 -8.87 -0.82
CA THR A 26 1.89 -8.63 -1.35
C THR A 26 2.05 -7.20 -1.88
N TYR A 27 3.29 -6.72 -1.96
CA TYR A 27 3.58 -5.43 -2.61
C TYR A 27 3.01 -5.33 -4.02
N GLY A 28 3.07 -6.42 -4.79
CA GLY A 28 2.48 -6.49 -6.14
C GLY A 28 0.96 -6.41 -6.14
N GLN A 29 0.29 -7.11 -5.21
CA GLN A 29 -1.16 -7.03 -5.06
C GLN A 29 -1.62 -5.62 -4.71
N ILE A 30 -0.92 -4.95 -3.79
CA ILE A 30 -1.23 -3.57 -3.42
C ILE A 30 -1.03 -2.64 -4.63
N ALA A 31 0.06 -2.82 -5.38
CA ALA A 31 0.34 -2.05 -6.59
C ALA A 31 -0.78 -2.21 -7.65
N THR A 32 -1.30 -3.43 -7.83
CA THR A 32 -2.45 -3.70 -8.70
C THR A 32 -3.74 -3.03 -8.18
N LEU A 33 -4.00 -3.08 -6.88
CA LEU A 33 -5.19 -2.48 -6.26
C LEU A 33 -5.23 -0.95 -6.38
N VAL A 34 -4.07 -0.29 -6.41
CA VAL A 34 -3.96 1.16 -6.67
C VAL A 34 -3.89 1.49 -8.17
N GLY A 35 -4.09 0.51 -9.06
CA GLY A 35 -4.12 0.69 -10.50
C GLY A 35 -2.74 0.83 -11.16
N ALA A 36 -1.67 0.43 -10.47
CA ALA A 36 -0.30 0.56 -10.95
C ALA A 36 0.52 -0.72 -10.71
N PRO A 37 0.19 -1.85 -11.36
CA PRO A 37 0.76 -3.18 -11.09
C PRO A 37 2.30 -3.24 -11.19
N TYR A 38 2.90 -2.40 -12.04
CA TYR A 38 4.36 -2.34 -12.25
C TYR A 38 5.12 -1.57 -11.15
N LEU A 39 4.41 -0.95 -10.20
CA LEU A 39 4.99 -0.07 -9.18
C LEU A 39 5.15 -0.77 -7.82
N ALA A 40 5.22 -2.10 -7.78
CA ALA A 40 5.43 -2.87 -6.55
C ALA A 40 6.65 -2.38 -5.72
N ARG A 41 7.74 -1.99 -6.40
CA ARG A 41 8.93 -1.44 -5.74
C ARG A 41 8.66 -0.10 -5.05
N GLN A 42 7.81 0.75 -5.63
CA GLN A 42 7.40 2.01 -5.01
C GLN A 42 6.46 1.80 -3.82
N VAL A 43 5.65 0.74 -3.83
CA VAL A 43 4.89 0.32 -2.64
C VAL A 43 5.86 -0.01 -1.50
N GLY A 44 6.93 -0.76 -1.79
CA GLY A 44 8.00 -1.02 -0.81
C GLY A 44 8.61 0.27 -0.23
N TRP A 45 8.86 1.27 -1.08
CA TRP A 45 9.35 2.57 -0.63
C TRP A 45 8.33 3.32 0.24
N ALA A 46 7.04 3.26 -0.12
CA ALA A 46 5.97 3.83 0.68
C ALA A 46 5.89 3.17 2.07
N MET A 47 6.16 1.86 2.14
CA MET A 47 6.18 1.11 3.40
C MET A 47 7.42 1.41 4.26
N HIS A 48 8.57 1.72 3.66
CA HIS A 48 9.78 2.05 4.41
C HIS A 48 9.62 3.33 5.28
N GLY A 49 8.91 4.34 4.77
CA GLY A 49 8.62 5.57 5.50
C GLY A 49 7.22 5.63 6.11
N CYS A 50 6.56 4.48 6.32
CA CYS A 50 5.15 4.49 6.67
C CYS A 50 4.89 4.97 8.10
N PRO A 51 3.69 5.50 8.38
CA PRO A 51 3.30 5.89 9.73
C PRO A 51 3.24 4.69 10.68
N PRO A 52 3.57 4.85 11.97
CA PRO A 52 3.60 3.74 12.93
C PRO A 52 2.23 3.09 13.18
N TRP A 53 1.14 3.80 12.90
CA TRP A 53 -0.24 3.31 13.03
C TRP A 53 -0.73 2.54 11.80
N LEU A 54 0.05 2.45 10.74
CA LEU A 54 -0.27 1.64 9.57
C LEU A 54 0.06 0.16 9.86
N PRO A 55 -0.83 -0.80 9.54
CA PRO A 55 -0.58 -2.22 9.79
C PRO A 55 0.41 -2.82 8.77
N TRP A 56 1.64 -2.31 8.77
CA TRP A 56 2.69 -2.66 7.81
C TRP A 56 3.09 -4.13 7.86
N GLN A 57 2.97 -4.76 9.03
CA GLN A 57 3.18 -6.19 9.22
C GLN A 57 2.27 -7.08 8.36
N ARG A 58 1.19 -6.52 7.78
CA ARG A 58 0.28 -7.23 6.86
C ARG A 58 0.70 -7.13 5.40
N VAL A 59 1.83 -6.48 5.11
CA VAL A 59 2.38 -6.34 3.76
C VAL A 59 3.63 -7.21 3.62
N VAL A 60 3.62 -8.13 2.66
CA VAL A 60 4.69 -9.13 2.51
C VAL A 60 5.33 -9.12 1.11
N GLY A 61 6.57 -9.59 1.03
CA GLY A 61 7.23 -9.87 -0.25
C GLY A 61 6.56 -11.04 -0.96
N ALA A 62 6.42 -10.94 -2.29
CA ALA A 62 6.25 -12.14 -3.10
C ALA A 62 7.67 -12.72 -3.27
N GLY A 63 8.00 -13.73 -2.47
CA GLY A 63 9.20 -14.54 -2.66
C GLY A 63 9.09 -15.39 -3.91
#